data_AF-D9QG41-F1
#
_entry.id   AF-D9QG41-F1
#
_cell.length_a   1.000
_cell.length_b   1.000
_cell.length_c   1.000
_cell.angle_alpha   90.00
_cell.angle_beta   90.00
_cell.angle_gamma   90.00
#
_symmetry.space_group_name_H-M   'P 1'
#
loop_
_entity.id
_entity.type
_entity.pdbx_description
1 polymer ?
#
loop_
_entity_poly.entity_id
_entity_poly.type
_entity_poly.pdbx_seq_one_letter_code
_entity_poly.pdbx_strand_id
1 'polypeptide(L)'
;MTAAIRMYVVHLPSPTQSAWQVALVEDATRAGWDVFSLTADEVPTFREGVHALIQGVDGGLIPADATTAFILAGSPQAAVDTLIQLHHLDQKTALNSVAWWFAQAAEAATHAVPMNADADCLTFPGLGEVRRAEAATLSPTAVGDPLAVYASLPPPIGATATWPIELFHWESGPEPGFTDLTGKRRLIQHGPYLLLSSGTWTAEIVFELSMDRAFTQLRFDWGDGTDIVETSQRLSSAGVYSVSLTKAWTRPTTTELRIWLDRSMFDGSLRIRSTKVSRTA
;
A
#
# COMPACT_ATOMS: atom_id res chain seq x y z
N MET A 1 36.31 12.73 -19.80
CA MET A 1 34.91 13.11 -20.02
C MET A 1 34.08 12.38 -18.98
N THR A 2 33.33 13.10 -18.16
CA THR A 2 32.35 12.50 -17.24
C THR A 2 31.25 11.85 -18.09
N ALA A 3 30.85 10.64 -17.75
CA ALA A 3 29.74 9.98 -18.42
C ALA A 3 28.44 10.77 -18.18
N ALA A 4 27.60 10.87 -19.21
CA ALA A 4 26.26 11.46 -19.07
C ALA A 4 25.45 10.66 -18.04
N ILE A 5 24.72 11.37 -17.17
CA ILE A 5 23.87 10.78 -16.13
C ILE A 5 22.44 10.81 -16.63
N ARG A 6 21.75 9.67 -16.59
CA ARG A 6 20.29 9.59 -16.77
C ARG A 6 19.66 9.34 -15.42
N MET A 7 19.09 10.40 -14.86
CA MET A 7 18.47 10.40 -13.54
C MET A 7 16.97 10.24 -13.67
N TYR A 8 16.45 9.14 -13.16
CA TYR A 8 15.02 8.88 -13.11
C TYR A 8 14.48 9.22 -11.71
N VAL A 9 13.42 10.01 -11.64
CA VAL A 9 12.77 10.37 -10.38
C VAL A 9 11.30 10.00 -10.45
N VAL A 10 10.91 9.00 -9.68
CA VAL A 10 9.52 8.58 -9.50
C VAL A 10 8.94 9.34 -8.31
N HIS A 11 7.86 10.06 -8.54
CA HIS A 11 7.14 10.79 -7.51
C HIS A 11 5.91 9.98 -7.08
N LEU A 12 5.87 9.56 -5.82
CA LEU A 12 4.62 9.05 -5.25
C LEU A 12 3.70 10.21 -4.87
N PRO A 13 2.37 10.01 -4.88
CA PRO A 13 1.43 11.03 -4.47
C PRO A 13 1.77 11.56 -3.08
N SER A 14 1.85 12.87 -2.97
CA SER A 14 2.14 13.56 -1.71
C SER A 14 1.77 15.04 -1.83
N PRO A 15 1.60 15.75 -0.70
CA PRO A 15 1.36 17.19 -0.72
C PRO A 15 2.52 17.98 -1.36
N THR A 16 3.73 17.42 -1.32
CA THR A 16 4.98 18.05 -1.78
C THR A 16 5.33 17.69 -3.22
N GLN A 17 4.58 16.79 -3.87
CA GLN A 17 4.88 16.26 -5.21
C GLN A 17 5.12 17.37 -6.23
N SER A 18 4.17 18.30 -6.40
CA SER A 18 4.31 19.37 -7.39
C SER A 18 5.48 20.31 -7.09
N ALA A 19 5.75 20.60 -5.81
CA ALA A 19 6.88 21.43 -5.41
C ALA A 19 8.22 20.76 -5.73
N TRP A 20 8.33 19.44 -5.55
CA TRP A 20 9.51 18.67 -5.94
C TRP A 20 9.70 18.58 -7.46
N GLN A 21 8.61 18.36 -8.20
CA GLN A 21 8.66 18.34 -9.66
C GLN A 21 9.22 19.66 -10.21
N VAL A 22 8.65 20.79 -9.78
CA VAL A 22 9.10 22.14 -10.20
C VAL A 22 10.57 22.37 -9.85
N ALA A 23 10.98 22.12 -8.59
CA ALA A 23 12.35 22.38 -8.14
C ALA A 23 13.39 21.58 -8.94
N LEU A 24 13.12 20.30 -9.18
CA LEU A 24 14.00 19.44 -9.97
C LEU A 24 14.12 19.90 -11.42
N VAL A 25 12.99 20.29 -12.05
CA VAL A 25 12.98 20.80 -13.43
C VAL A 25 13.79 22.09 -13.54
N GLU A 26 13.60 23.03 -12.60
CA GLU A 26 14.29 24.31 -12.59
C GLU A 26 15.80 24.14 -12.41
N ASP A 27 16.22 23.35 -11.42
CA ASP A 27 17.63 23.11 -11.14
C ASP A 27 18.30 22.33 -12.28
N ALA A 28 17.64 21.31 -12.83
CA ALA A 28 18.16 20.53 -13.96
C ALA A 28 18.32 21.41 -15.21
N THR A 29 17.33 22.23 -15.53
CA THR A 29 17.40 23.19 -16.64
C THR A 29 18.53 24.19 -16.43
N ARG A 30 18.69 24.72 -15.21
CA ARG A 30 19.78 25.64 -14.86
C ARG A 30 21.17 25.00 -15.01
N ALA A 31 21.27 23.70 -14.71
CA ALA A 31 22.47 22.90 -14.92
C ALA A 31 22.70 22.49 -16.38
N GLY A 32 21.80 22.84 -17.30
CA GLY A 32 21.89 22.51 -18.72
C GLY A 32 21.52 21.06 -19.06
N TRP A 33 20.76 20.38 -18.20
CA TRP A 33 20.29 19.01 -18.42
C TRP A 33 19.07 19.01 -19.35
N ASP A 34 18.88 17.91 -20.08
CA ASP A 34 17.62 17.63 -20.75
C ASP A 34 16.59 17.17 -19.71
N VAL A 35 15.34 17.63 -19.86
CA VAL A 35 14.27 17.34 -18.90
C VAL A 35 13.09 16.70 -19.64
N PHE A 36 12.64 15.56 -19.14
CA PHE A 36 11.54 14.80 -19.71
C PHE A 36 10.51 14.45 -18.63
N SER A 37 9.23 14.48 -19.01
CA SER A 37 8.13 13.92 -18.22
C SER A 37 7.69 12.62 -18.88
N LEU A 38 7.80 11.50 -18.18
CA LEU A 38 7.28 10.22 -18.66
C LEU A 38 5.76 10.24 -18.56
N THR A 39 5.12 10.32 -19.72
CA THR A 39 3.78 9.77 -19.93
C THR A 39 3.91 8.38 -20.53
N ALA A 40 2.91 7.51 -20.34
CA ALA A 40 2.98 6.09 -20.65
C ALA A 40 3.46 5.70 -22.06
N ASP A 41 3.39 6.63 -23.04
CA ASP A 41 3.64 6.34 -24.46
C ASP A 41 4.90 6.99 -25.05
N GLU A 42 5.68 7.75 -24.28
CA GLU A 42 6.83 8.50 -24.82
C GLU A 42 8.18 7.92 -24.39
N VAL A 43 8.99 7.50 -25.37
CA VAL A 43 10.40 7.16 -25.17
C VAL A 43 11.24 8.41 -25.40
N PRO A 44 11.97 8.92 -24.39
CA PRO A 44 12.79 10.11 -24.56
C PRO A 44 13.93 9.87 -25.57
N THR A 45 14.21 10.83 -26.44
CA THR A 45 15.42 10.83 -27.27
C THR A 45 16.50 11.67 -26.57
N PHE A 46 17.61 11.05 -26.20
CA PHE A 46 18.69 11.72 -25.46
C PHE A 46 19.76 12.31 -26.38
N ARG A 47 20.24 13.51 -26.06
CA ARG A 47 21.43 14.08 -26.71
C ARG A 47 22.69 13.40 -26.18
N GLU A 48 23.63 13.09 -27.07
CA GLU A 48 24.88 12.45 -26.70
C GLU A 48 25.72 13.36 -25.79
N GLY A 49 26.20 12.81 -24.66
CA GLY A 49 27.02 13.54 -23.71
C GLY A 49 26.27 14.54 -22.81
N VAL A 50 24.95 14.63 -22.91
CA VAL A 50 24.12 15.54 -22.08
C VAL A 50 23.44 14.75 -20.97
N HIS A 51 23.46 15.29 -19.75
CA HIS A 51 22.73 14.73 -18.61
C HIS A 51 21.22 14.87 -18.83
N ALA A 52 20.43 13.91 -18.34
CA ALA A 52 18.98 13.94 -18.46
C ALA A 52 18.29 13.69 -17.12
N LEU A 53 17.28 14.50 -16.81
CA LEU A 53 16.30 14.28 -15.76
C LEU A 53 15.02 13.73 -16.39
N ILE A 54 14.54 12.61 -15.86
CA ILE A 54 13.32 11.97 -16.33
C ILE A 54 12.40 11.78 -15.14
N GLN A 55 11.21 12.39 -15.17
CA GLN A 55 10.27 12.36 -14.06
C GLN A 55 9.03 11.54 -14.41
N GLY A 56 8.56 10.72 -13.47
CA GLY A 56 7.32 9.96 -13.60
C GLY A 56 6.48 10.03 -12.33
N VAL A 57 5.17 9.83 -12.46
CA VAL A 57 4.21 9.82 -11.34
C VAL A 57 3.70 8.42 -11.00
N ASP A 58 3.92 7.46 -11.90
CA ASP A 58 3.51 6.09 -11.71
C ASP A 58 4.71 5.23 -11.31
N GLY A 59 4.61 4.55 -10.16
CA GLY A 59 5.62 3.64 -9.61
C GLY A 59 5.96 2.43 -10.48
N GLY A 60 5.48 2.37 -11.73
CA GLY A 60 5.45 1.17 -12.55
C GLY A 60 6.69 0.90 -13.40
N LEU A 61 7.47 1.90 -13.82
CA LEU A 61 8.54 1.66 -14.81
C LEU A 61 9.74 2.57 -14.57
N ILE A 62 10.73 2.04 -13.84
CA ILE A 62 12.10 2.52 -13.94
C ILE A 62 12.72 1.79 -15.14
N PRO A 63 13.12 2.48 -16.21
CA PRO A 63 13.70 1.84 -17.37
C PRO A 63 15.01 1.13 -17.01
N ALA A 64 15.25 -0.01 -17.67
CA ALA A 64 16.47 -0.80 -17.47
C ALA A 64 17.77 -0.03 -17.83
N ASP A 65 17.67 1.08 -18.57
CA ASP A 65 18.80 1.94 -18.95
C ASP A 65 19.02 3.11 -17.98
N ALA A 66 18.28 3.18 -16.86
CA ALA A 66 18.49 4.16 -15.82
C ALA A 66 19.91 4.06 -15.23
N THR A 67 20.66 5.16 -15.26
CA THR A 67 21.97 5.23 -14.59
C THR A 67 21.80 5.35 -13.09
N THR A 68 20.79 6.11 -12.67
CA THR A 68 20.39 6.25 -11.27
C THR A 68 18.90 6.50 -11.22
N ALA A 69 18.23 5.87 -10.25
CA ALA A 69 16.80 6.05 -10.04
C ALA A 69 16.51 6.39 -8.58
N PHE A 70 15.57 7.30 -8.39
CA PHE A 70 15.10 7.79 -7.10
C PHE A 70 13.60 7.62 -6.98
N ILE A 71 13.13 7.32 -5.78
CA ILE A 71 11.71 7.28 -5.44
C ILE A 71 11.48 8.34 -4.37
N LEU A 72 10.78 9.41 -4.71
CA LEU A 72 10.34 10.40 -3.73
C LEU A 72 9.02 9.92 -3.12
N ALA A 73 9.07 9.49 -1.87
CA ALA A 73 7.92 9.01 -1.12
C ALA A 73 7.81 9.76 0.21
N GLY A 74 6.60 10.22 0.54
CA GLY A 74 6.25 10.72 1.87
C GLY A 74 5.51 9.65 2.67
N SER A 75 4.80 10.07 3.71
CA SER A 75 3.87 9.19 4.44
C SER A 75 2.78 8.62 3.51
N PRO A 76 2.48 7.29 3.55
CA PRO A 76 1.35 6.71 2.85
C PRO A 76 0.01 7.38 3.19
N GLN A 77 -0.19 7.77 4.45
CA GLN A 77 -1.41 8.45 4.87
C GLN A 77 -1.54 9.84 4.23
N ALA A 78 -0.44 10.59 4.14
CA ALA A 78 -0.43 11.89 3.46
C ALA A 78 -0.72 11.73 1.95
N ALA A 79 -0.28 10.63 1.33
CA ALA A 79 -0.63 10.30 -0.05
C ALA A 79 -2.13 10.05 -0.19
N VAL A 80 -2.75 9.29 0.72
CA VAL A 80 -4.20 9.03 0.74
C VAL A 80 -4.96 10.35 0.88
N ASP A 81 -4.56 11.20 1.83
CA ASP A 81 -5.18 12.50 2.08
C ASP A 81 -5.06 13.42 0.86
N THR A 82 -3.93 13.38 0.16
CA THR A 82 -3.71 14.11 -1.10
C THR A 82 -4.72 13.69 -2.17
N LEU A 83 -4.95 12.38 -2.34
CA LEU A 83 -5.92 11.89 -3.32
C LEU A 83 -7.37 12.24 -2.95
N ILE A 84 -7.73 12.14 -1.69
CA ILE A 84 -9.07 12.50 -1.23
C ILE A 84 -9.32 14.01 -1.43
N GLN A 85 -8.37 14.86 -1.05
CA GLN A 85 -8.56 16.31 -1.05
C GLN A 85 -8.43 16.93 -2.45
N LEU A 86 -7.43 16.52 -3.23
CA LEU A 86 -7.15 17.11 -4.54
C LEU A 86 -7.90 16.44 -5.69
N HIS A 87 -8.18 15.14 -5.58
CA HIS A 87 -8.84 14.36 -6.63
C HIS A 87 -10.26 13.91 -6.27
N HIS A 88 -10.77 14.30 -5.09
CA HIS A 88 -12.13 13.99 -4.61
C HIS A 88 -12.46 12.50 -4.64
N LEU A 89 -11.45 11.64 -4.44
CA LEU A 89 -11.66 10.20 -4.36
C LEU A 89 -12.33 9.84 -3.03
N ASP A 90 -13.16 8.80 -3.04
CA ASP A 90 -13.57 8.18 -1.80
C ASP A 90 -12.37 7.47 -1.14
N GLN A 91 -12.47 7.26 0.17
CA GLN A 91 -11.38 6.73 0.97
C GLN A 91 -10.90 5.35 0.50
N LYS A 92 -11.81 4.44 0.09
CA LYS A 92 -11.43 3.08 -0.33
C LYS A 92 -10.68 3.12 -1.65
N THR A 93 -11.14 3.94 -2.60
CA THR A 93 -10.46 4.14 -3.88
C THR A 93 -9.07 4.75 -3.66
N ALA A 94 -8.96 5.81 -2.85
CA ALA A 94 -7.68 6.42 -2.53
C ALA A 94 -6.70 5.43 -1.87
N LEU A 95 -7.15 4.65 -0.89
CA LEU A 95 -6.34 3.64 -0.22
C LEU A 95 -5.84 2.56 -1.18
N ASN A 96 -6.71 2.05 -2.07
CA ASN A 96 -6.32 1.05 -3.06
C ASN A 96 -5.28 1.60 -4.05
N SER A 97 -5.44 2.84 -4.52
CA SER A 97 -4.47 3.51 -5.39
C SER A 97 -3.12 3.70 -4.70
N VAL A 98 -3.10 4.19 -3.46
CA VAL A 98 -1.86 4.36 -2.69
C VAL A 98 -1.19 3.02 -2.39
N ALA A 99 -1.96 2.00 -1.98
CA ALA A 99 -1.43 0.66 -1.75
C ALA A 99 -0.76 0.11 -3.02
N TRP A 100 -1.38 0.33 -4.18
CA TRP A 100 -0.80 -0.05 -5.47
C TRP A 100 0.54 0.65 -5.71
N TRP A 101 0.58 1.99 -5.66
CA TRP A 101 1.80 2.75 -5.90
C TRP A 101 2.94 2.40 -4.92
N PHE A 102 2.64 2.25 -3.62
CA PHE A 102 3.67 1.94 -2.63
C PHE A 102 4.18 0.50 -2.72
N ALA A 103 3.35 -0.47 -3.07
CA ALA A 103 3.84 -1.83 -3.30
C ALA A 103 4.74 -1.90 -4.54
N GLN A 104 4.39 -1.19 -5.62
CA GLN A 104 5.24 -1.08 -6.81
C GLN A 104 6.56 -0.37 -6.48
N ALA A 105 6.50 0.71 -5.71
CA ALA A 105 7.67 1.43 -5.24
C ALA A 105 8.58 0.57 -4.35
N ALA A 106 8.00 -0.33 -3.54
CA ALA A 106 8.78 -1.27 -2.74
C ALA A 106 9.59 -2.25 -3.61
N GLU A 107 9.06 -2.71 -4.74
CA GLU A 107 9.84 -3.50 -5.71
C GLU A 107 10.92 -2.66 -6.38
N ALA A 108 10.58 -1.44 -6.79
CA ALA A 108 11.50 -0.51 -7.42
C ALA A 108 12.68 -0.13 -6.50
N ALA A 109 12.43 -0.05 -5.18
CA ALA A 109 13.44 0.26 -4.17
C ALA A 109 14.56 -0.81 -4.05
N THR A 110 14.44 -1.96 -4.72
CA THR A 110 15.55 -2.92 -4.85
C THR A 110 16.69 -2.43 -5.74
N HIS A 111 16.42 -1.47 -6.63
CA HIS A 111 17.38 -0.91 -7.60
C HIS A 111 17.33 0.62 -7.69
N ALA A 112 16.41 1.27 -6.96
CA ALA A 112 16.29 2.70 -6.83
C ALA A 112 16.57 3.14 -5.38
N VAL A 113 16.89 4.42 -5.19
CA VAL A 113 17.12 5.01 -3.87
C VAL A 113 15.86 5.72 -3.40
N PRO A 114 15.17 5.21 -2.35
CA PRO A 114 14.07 5.93 -1.74
C PRO A 114 14.57 7.18 -1.03
N MET A 115 13.84 8.28 -1.19
CA MET A 115 14.11 9.56 -0.55
C MET A 115 12.82 10.08 0.07
N ASN A 116 12.97 10.80 1.18
CA ASN A 116 11.83 11.37 1.90
C ASN A 116 11.29 12.61 1.16
N ALA A 117 10.10 12.51 0.59
CA ALA A 117 9.44 13.62 -0.10
C ALA A 117 9.01 14.75 0.86
N ASP A 118 8.97 14.49 2.17
CA ASP A 118 8.65 15.51 3.17
C ASP A 118 9.86 16.40 3.49
N ALA A 119 11.08 16.00 3.10
CA ALA A 119 12.26 16.84 3.24
C ALA A 119 12.11 18.14 2.44
N ASP A 120 12.74 19.22 2.90
CA ASP A 120 12.78 20.49 2.16
C ASP A 120 13.94 20.54 1.17
N CYS A 121 14.99 19.74 1.42
CA CYS A 121 16.22 19.70 0.64
C CYS A 121 16.70 18.25 0.47
N LEU A 122 17.10 17.89 -0.74
CA LEU A 122 17.64 16.58 -1.09
C LEU A 122 18.88 16.75 -1.97
N THR A 123 19.81 15.79 -1.91
CA THR A 123 21.03 15.80 -2.72
C THR A 123 20.94 14.77 -3.83
N PHE A 124 21.20 15.20 -5.06
CA PHE A 124 21.17 14.36 -6.26
C PHE A 124 22.54 14.30 -6.95
N PRO A 125 22.99 13.12 -7.41
CA PRO A 125 24.23 12.99 -8.16
C PRO A 125 24.25 13.87 -9.41
N GLY A 126 25.27 14.71 -9.55
CA GLY A 126 25.44 15.61 -10.69
C GLY A 126 24.61 16.90 -10.64
N LEU A 127 23.50 16.93 -9.91
CA LEU A 127 22.65 18.12 -9.75
C LEU A 127 22.93 18.89 -8.46
N GLY A 128 23.48 18.23 -7.44
CA GLY A 128 23.81 18.84 -6.15
C GLY A 128 22.61 18.89 -5.20
N GLU A 129 22.57 19.89 -4.33
CA GLU A 129 21.44 20.12 -3.43
C GLU A 129 20.29 20.81 -4.17
N VAL A 130 19.10 20.21 -4.10
CA VAL A 130 17.86 20.74 -4.67
C VAL A 130 16.90 21.01 -3.52
N ARG A 131 16.35 22.23 -3.48
CA ARG A 131 15.43 22.68 -2.44
C ARG A 131 14.07 22.99 -3.05
N ARG A 132 13.02 22.35 -2.54
CA ARG A 132 11.65 22.64 -2.97
C ARG A 132 11.09 23.87 -2.27
N ALA A 133 10.07 24.47 -2.88
CA ALA A 133 9.24 25.46 -2.21
C ALA A 133 8.41 24.83 -1.07
N GLU A 134 7.89 25.67 -0.19
CA GLU A 134 6.92 25.26 0.83
C GLU A 134 5.67 24.71 0.16
N ALA A 135 5.18 23.56 0.65
CA ALA A 135 4.02 22.88 0.11
C ALA A 135 2.78 23.17 0.94
N ALA A 136 1.61 22.98 0.34
CA ALA A 136 0.35 23.10 1.06
C ALA A 136 0.30 22.07 2.20
N THR A 137 -0.11 22.52 3.39
CA THR A 137 -0.40 21.62 4.51
C THR A 137 -1.78 21.01 4.29
N LEU A 138 -1.87 19.68 4.22
CA LEU A 138 -3.16 18.98 4.20
C LEU A 138 -3.59 18.66 5.63
N SER A 139 -4.91 18.69 5.86
CA SER A 139 -5.47 18.21 7.12
C SER A 139 -5.49 16.68 7.13
N PRO A 140 -4.98 16.02 8.18
CA PRO A 140 -4.99 14.57 8.23
C PRO A 140 -6.42 14.04 8.31
N THR A 141 -6.73 12.96 7.59
CA THR A 141 -8.00 12.25 7.80
C THR A 141 -7.91 11.35 9.04
N ALA A 142 -8.99 11.28 9.82
CA ALA A 142 -9.00 10.67 11.16
C ALA A 142 -9.02 9.14 11.19
N VAL A 143 -8.63 8.47 10.10
CA VAL A 143 -8.63 7.01 10.02
C VAL A 143 -7.24 6.51 10.40
N GLY A 144 -7.16 5.32 11.03
CA GLY A 144 -5.87 4.67 11.30
C GLY A 144 -5.03 4.54 10.03
N ASP A 145 -3.78 4.10 10.16
CA ASP A 145 -2.82 3.98 9.04
C ASP A 145 -2.75 2.52 8.53
N PRO A 146 -3.68 2.08 7.64
CA PRO A 146 -3.70 0.72 7.10
C PRO A 146 -2.51 0.42 6.18
N LEU A 147 -1.77 1.45 5.77
CA LEU A 147 -0.60 1.36 4.90
C LEU A 147 0.71 1.62 5.67
N ALA A 148 0.69 1.63 7.00
CA ALA A 148 1.86 1.85 7.86
C ALA A 148 3.02 0.88 7.58
N VAL A 149 2.75 -0.30 7.01
CA VAL A 149 3.79 -1.22 6.53
C VAL A 149 4.75 -0.56 5.53
N TYR A 150 4.29 0.46 4.81
CA TYR A 150 5.03 1.23 3.83
C TYR A 150 5.62 2.54 4.36
N ALA A 151 5.72 2.72 5.69
CA ALA A 151 6.41 3.87 6.28
C ALA A 151 7.88 3.99 5.85
N SER A 152 8.47 2.89 5.36
CA SER A 152 9.76 2.87 4.67
C SER A 152 9.70 1.94 3.47
N LEU A 153 10.52 2.21 2.45
CA LEU A 153 10.61 1.43 1.23
C LEU A 153 12.00 0.79 1.09
N PRO A 154 12.10 -0.52 0.79
CA PRO A 154 11.02 -1.51 0.93
C PRO A 154 10.57 -1.65 2.41
N PRO A 155 9.35 -2.16 2.67
CA PRO A 155 8.91 -2.48 4.04
C PRO A 155 9.92 -3.38 4.77
N PRO A 156 10.42 -3.07 5.97
CA PRO A 156 11.33 -3.94 6.69
C PRO A 156 10.62 -5.19 7.19
N ILE A 157 11.38 -6.26 7.46
CA ILE A 157 10.86 -7.40 8.23
C ILE A 157 10.42 -6.87 9.61
N GLY A 158 9.22 -7.27 10.03
CA GLY A 158 8.56 -6.76 11.24
C GLY A 158 7.73 -5.50 11.02
N ALA A 159 7.68 -4.92 9.81
CA ALA A 159 6.74 -3.86 9.50
C ALA A 159 5.29 -4.34 9.69
N THR A 160 4.43 -3.53 10.30
CA THR A 160 3.05 -3.91 10.59
C THR A 160 2.06 -2.79 10.31
N ALA A 161 0.83 -3.14 9.94
CA ALA A 161 -0.30 -2.23 9.88
C ALA A 161 -1.54 -2.90 10.47
N THR A 162 -2.45 -2.08 10.99
CA THR A 162 -3.79 -2.54 11.38
C THR A 162 -4.74 -2.17 10.25
N TRP A 163 -5.54 -3.12 9.79
CA TRP A 163 -6.60 -2.88 8.82
C TRP A 163 -7.90 -2.62 9.56
N PRO A 164 -8.43 -1.38 9.52
CA PRO A 164 -9.71 -1.06 10.10
C PRO A 164 -10.83 -1.90 9.49
N ILE A 165 -11.82 -2.25 10.30
CA ILE A 165 -12.91 -3.13 9.89
C ILE A 165 -13.78 -2.51 8.79
N GLU A 166 -13.80 -1.18 8.71
CA GLU A 166 -14.50 -0.38 7.71
C GLU A 166 -13.97 -0.61 6.28
N LEU A 167 -12.74 -1.09 6.15
CA LEU A 167 -12.16 -1.47 4.87
C LEU A 167 -12.73 -2.79 4.32
N PHE A 168 -13.29 -3.62 5.19
CA PHE A 168 -13.89 -4.89 4.80
C PHE A 168 -15.34 -4.70 4.33
N HIS A 169 -15.78 -5.63 3.49
CA HIS A 169 -17.18 -5.85 3.18
C HIS A 169 -17.68 -6.94 4.12
N TRP A 170 -18.81 -6.70 4.76
CA TRP A 170 -19.43 -7.60 5.74
C TRP A 170 -20.95 -7.44 5.66
N GLU A 171 -21.69 -8.45 6.13
CA GLU A 171 -23.15 -8.36 6.20
C GLU A 171 -23.59 -7.32 7.22
N SER A 172 -24.44 -6.38 6.82
CA SER A 172 -24.91 -5.29 7.69
C SER A 172 -25.40 -5.79 9.05
N GLY A 173 -24.85 -5.19 10.10
CA GLY A 173 -25.16 -5.49 11.50
C GLY A 173 -25.25 -4.22 12.34
N PRO A 174 -25.45 -4.35 13.66
CA PRO A 174 -25.62 -3.24 14.58
C PRO A 174 -24.37 -2.35 14.72
N GLU A 175 -23.18 -2.90 14.48
CA GLU A 175 -21.90 -2.19 14.56
C GLU A 175 -20.87 -2.81 13.57
N PRO A 176 -19.85 -2.05 13.14
CA PRO A 176 -18.80 -2.56 12.26
C PRO A 176 -18.13 -3.84 12.78
N GLY A 177 -18.07 -4.85 11.91
CA GLY A 177 -17.43 -6.15 12.22
C GLY A 177 -18.30 -7.12 13.00
N PHE A 178 -19.54 -6.76 13.33
CA PHE A 178 -20.51 -7.70 13.90
C PHE A 178 -21.22 -8.48 12.81
N THR A 179 -21.39 -9.79 12.99
CA THR A 179 -22.20 -10.64 12.12
C THR A 179 -23.02 -11.64 12.93
N ASP A 180 -24.32 -11.70 12.66
CA ASP A 180 -25.19 -12.78 13.13
C ASP A 180 -24.86 -14.07 12.35
N LEU A 181 -24.50 -15.14 13.04
CA LEU A 181 -24.14 -16.41 12.41
C LEU A 181 -25.35 -17.27 12.05
N THR A 182 -26.56 -16.89 12.48
CA THR A 182 -27.78 -17.64 12.22
C THR A 182 -28.01 -17.85 10.73
N GLY A 183 -28.43 -19.05 10.35
CA GLY A 183 -28.78 -19.41 8.98
C GLY A 183 -27.76 -20.33 8.31
N LYS A 184 -27.69 -20.23 6.98
CA LYS A 184 -26.95 -21.16 6.11
C LYS A 184 -25.47 -20.79 5.97
N ARG A 185 -24.68 -21.75 5.47
CA ARG A 185 -23.30 -21.54 4.99
C ARG A 185 -23.23 -20.34 4.04
N ARG A 186 -22.30 -19.41 4.29
CA ARG A 186 -22.09 -18.20 3.49
C ARG A 186 -20.75 -17.51 3.81
N LEU A 187 -20.36 -16.57 2.96
CA LEU A 187 -19.28 -15.64 3.22
C LEU A 187 -19.78 -14.56 4.18
N ILE A 188 -19.11 -14.41 5.32
CA ILE A 188 -19.46 -13.43 6.36
C ILE A 188 -18.79 -12.08 6.07
N GLN A 189 -17.51 -12.12 5.73
CA GLN A 189 -16.68 -10.94 5.57
C GLN A 189 -15.60 -11.18 4.52
N HIS A 190 -15.27 -10.14 3.74
CA HIS A 190 -14.17 -10.17 2.78
C HIS A 190 -13.53 -8.79 2.55
N GLY A 191 -12.24 -8.74 2.20
CA GLY A 191 -11.47 -7.51 1.95
C GLY A 191 -10.08 -7.54 2.62
N PRO A 192 -9.37 -6.41 2.76
CA PRO A 192 -9.69 -5.07 2.28
C PRO A 192 -9.29 -4.77 0.83
N TYR A 193 -8.82 -5.77 0.05
CA TYR A 193 -8.35 -5.59 -1.34
C TYR A 193 -7.14 -4.66 -1.49
N LEU A 194 -6.30 -4.57 -0.45
CA LEU A 194 -5.07 -3.79 -0.48
C LEU A 194 -3.94 -4.59 -1.12
N LEU A 195 -3.10 -3.91 -1.91
CA LEU A 195 -1.90 -4.49 -2.51
C LEU A 195 -0.82 -4.62 -1.44
N LEU A 196 -0.18 -5.79 -1.35
CA LEU A 196 1.06 -6.00 -0.60
C LEU A 196 2.23 -6.20 -1.58
N SER A 197 3.44 -5.77 -1.22
CA SER A 197 4.65 -6.02 -2.01
C SER A 197 5.06 -7.49 -1.91
N SER A 198 5.99 -7.91 -2.76
CA SER A 198 6.62 -9.22 -2.61
C SER A 198 7.25 -9.39 -1.22
N GLY A 199 7.36 -10.64 -0.79
CA GLY A 199 7.80 -11.02 0.55
C GLY A 199 6.84 -12.00 1.21
N THR A 200 7.19 -12.44 2.42
CA THR A 200 6.31 -13.25 3.26
C THR A 200 5.58 -12.35 4.24
N TRP A 201 4.26 -12.48 4.26
CA TRP A 201 3.39 -11.71 5.12
C TRP A 201 2.55 -12.64 5.98
N THR A 202 2.14 -12.13 7.14
CA THR A 202 1.18 -12.78 8.02
C THR A 202 0.01 -11.84 8.27
N ALA A 203 -1.21 -12.34 8.09
CA ALA A 203 -2.44 -11.71 8.53
C ALA A 203 -2.90 -12.36 9.84
N GLU A 204 -3.12 -11.55 10.87
CA GLU A 204 -3.67 -11.96 12.16
C GLU A 204 -5.05 -11.35 12.34
N ILE A 205 -6.03 -12.19 12.65
CA ILE A 205 -7.42 -11.80 12.90
C ILE A 205 -7.76 -12.17 14.33
N VAL A 206 -8.15 -11.18 15.14
CA VAL A 206 -8.71 -11.41 16.47
C VAL A 206 -10.21 -11.21 16.41
N PHE A 207 -10.97 -12.19 16.87
CA PHE A 207 -12.43 -12.16 16.85
C PHE A 207 -13.03 -12.75 18.12
N GLU A 208 -14.25 -12.35 18.42
CA GLU A 208 -15.06 -12.88 19.49
C GLU A 208 -16.23 -13.67 18.92
N LEU A 209 -16.49 -14.82 19.51
CA LEU A 209 -17.59 -15.72 19.18
C LEU A 209 -18.53 -15.83 20.38
N SER A 210 -19.81 -15.59 20.16
CA SER A 210 -20.88 -15.88 21.10
C SER A 210 -21.79 -16.96 20.51
N MET A 211 -22.11 -18.00 21.28
CA MET A 211 -23.04 -19.06 20.88
C MET A 211 -23.49 -19.87 22.10
N ASP A 212 -24.68 -20.48 22.05
CA ASP A 212 -25.20 -21.34 23.11
C ASP A 212 -25.19 -22.83 22.73
N ARG A 213 -24.44 -23.65 23.50
CA ARG A 213 -24.40 -25.14 23.48
C ARG A 213 -24.28 -25.82 22.11
N ALA A 214 -23.90 -25.08 21.07
CA ALA A 214 -23.67 -25.53 19.72
C ALA A 214 -22.17 -25.56 19.39
N PHE A 215 -21.83 -25.96 18.17
CA PHE A 215 -20.51 -25.69 17.60
C PHE A 215 -20.67 -25.02 16.24
N THR A 216 -19.69 -24.20 15.90
CA THR A 216 -19.57 -23.60 14.58
C THR A 216 -18.35 -24.14 13.84
N GLN A 217 -18.33 -23.96 12.53
CA GLN A 217 -17.16 -24.20 11.70
C GLN A 217 -16.91 -22.95 10.87
N LEU A 218 -15.81 -22.27 11.19
CA LEU A 218 -15.36 -21.09 10.47
C LEU A 218 -14.19 -21.46 9.57
N ARG A 219 -14.15 -20.88 8.38
CA ARG A 219 -13.03 -21.01 7.47
C ARG A 219 -12.49 -19.64 7.10
N PHE A 220 -11.17 -19.53 7.09
CA PHE A 220 -10.45 -18.30 6.83
C PHE A 220 -9.56 -18.54 5.61
N ASP A 221 -9.78 -17.73 4.58
CA ASP A 221 -8.97 -17.73 3.37
C ASP A 221 -8.16 -16.44 3.33
N TRP A 222 -6.92 -16.50 2.87
CA TRP A 222 -6.14 -15.30 2.55
C TRP A 222 -5.33 -15.51 1.27
N GLY A 223 -5.53 -14.63 0.29
CA GLY A 223 -4.91 -14.77 -1.01
C GLY A 223 -5.33 -13.67 -1.99
N ASP A 224 -5.16 -13.91 -3.28
CA ASP A 224 -5.56 -12.99 -4.35
C ASP A 224 -6.86 -13.40 -5.06
N GLY A 225 -7.58 -14.35 -4.45
CA GLY A 225 -8.77 -15.00 -5.01
C GLY A 225 -8.48 -16.23 -5.86
N THR A 226 -7.24 -16.40 -6.37
CA THR A 226 -6.83 -17.57 -7.16
C THR A 226 -5.81 -18.45 -6.43
N ASP A 227 -4.88 -17.83 -5.70
CA ASP A 227 -3.87 -18.49 -4.90
C ASP A 227 -4.08 -18.09 -3.42
N ILE A 228 -4.67 -19.01 -2.65
CA ILE A 228 -5.08 -18.79 -1.26
C ILE A 228 -4.37 -19.75 -0.31
N VAL A 229 -4.09 -19.26 0.90
CA VAL A 229 -3.88 -20.11 2.08
C VAL A 229 -5.19 -20.20 2.85
N GLU A 230 -5.51 -21.38 3.36
CA GLU A 230 -6.80 -21.67 4.00
C GLU A 230 -6.57 -22.33 5.36
N THR A 231 -7.40 -21.98 6.35
CA THR A 231 -7.57 -22.76 7.57
C THR A 231 -9.04 -22.86 7.94
N SER A 232 -9.48 -24.03 8.41
CA SER A 232 -10.85 -24.26 8.89
C SER A 232 -10.80 -24.75 10.32
N GLN A 233 -11.60 -24.13 11.19
CA GLN A 233 -11.60 -24.40 12.62
C GLN A 233 -13.01 -24.69 13.11
N ARG A 234 -13.15 -25.80 13.83
CA ARG A 234 -14.38 -26.16 14.55
C ARG A 234 -14.29 -25.59 15.97
N LEU A 235 -15.20 -24.69 16.32
CA LEU A 235 -15.23 -24.01 17.62
C LEU A 235 -16.46 -24.48 18.40
N SER A 236 -16.25 -24.96 19.63
CA SER A 236 -17.29 -25.57 20.48
C SER A 236 -17.59 -24.77 21.76
N SER A 237 -16.98 -23.61 21.93
CA SER A 237 -17.22 -22.70 23.06
C SER A 237 -17.29 -21.26 22.58
N ALA A 238 -18.02 -20.40 23.30
CA ALA A 238 -17.91 -18.96 23.15
C ALA A 238 -16.54 -18.47 23.69
N GLY A 239 -16.04 -17.36 23.16
CA GLY A 239 -14.77 -16.77 23.61
C GLY A 239 -14.10 -15.89 22.57
N VAL A 240 -12.90 -15.43 22.91
CA VAL A 240 -12.03 -14.66 22.00
C VAL A 240 -10.99 -15.59 21.40
N TYR A 241 -10.80 -15.48 20.09
CA TYR A 241 -9.93 -16.31 19.29
C TYR A 241 -8.99 -15.44 18.46
N SER A 242 -7.82 -15.99 18.12
CA SER A 242 -6.91 -15.44 17.12
C SER A 242 -6.62 -16.48 16.06
N VAL A 243 -6.61 -16.06 14.79
CA VAL A 243 -6.20 -16.87 13.64
C VAL A 243 -5.10 -16.13 12.91
N SER A 244 -4.03 -16.85 12.57
CA SER A 244 -2.92 -16.33 11.78
C SER A 244 -2.78 -17.12 10.49
N LEU A 245 -2.70 -16.41 9.38
CA LEU A 245 -2.47 -16.95 8.04
C LEU A 245 -1.17 -16.36 7.52
N THR A 246 -0.27 -17.20 7.00
CA THR A 246 1.03 -16.75 6.46
C THR A 246 1.12 -17.13 4.99
N LYS A 247 1.52 -16.18 4.14
CA LYS A 247 1.64 -16.39 2.70
C LYS A 247 2.85 -15.63 2.14
N ALA A 248 3.57 -16.29 1.22
CA ALA A 248 4.65 -15.70 0.46
C ALA A 248 4.15 -15.22 -0.90
N TRP A 249 4.53 -14.00 -1.28
CA TRP A 249 4.21 -13.36 -2.55
C TRP A 249 5.49 -13.14 -3.33
N THR A 250 5.50 -13.54 -4.60
CA THR A 250 6.66 -13.36 -5.50
C THR A 250 6.63 -12.03 -6.25
N ARG A 251 5.50 -11.31 -6.18
CA ARG A 251 5.26 -10.02 -6.82
C ARG A 251 4.22 -9.23 -6.02
N PRO A 252 4.11 -7.91 -6.23
CA PRO A 252 3.01 -7.13 -5.67
C PRO A 252 1.66 -7.72 -6.07
N THR A 253 0.81 -7.96 -5.07
CA THR A 253 -0.44 -8.71 -5.28
C THR A 253 -1.56 -8.15 -4.42
N THR A 254 -2.76 -8.06 -4.98
CA THR A 254 -3.97 -7.65 -4.25
C THR A 254 -4.34 -8.73 -3.27
N THR A 255 -4.49 -8.36 -2.00
CA THR A 255 -4.81 -9.32 -0.95
C THR A 255 -6.26 -9.23 -0.52
N GLU A 256 -6.87 -10.38 -0.36
CA GLU A 256 -8.23 -10.57 0.10
C GLU A 256 -8.23 -11.61 1.20
N LEU A 257 -8.74 -11.21 2.36
CA LEU A 257 -9.00 -12.06 3.50
C LEU A 257 -10.50 -12.33 3.53
N ARG A 258 -10.90 -13.60 3.60
CA ARG A 258 -12.30 -14.04 3.62
C ARG A 258 -12.58 -14.85 4.87
N ILE A 259 -13.75 -14.63 5.47
CA ILE A 259 -14.25 -15.42 6.59
C ILE A 259 -15.57 -16.06 6.17
N TRP A 260 -15.62 -17.39 6.20
CA TRP A 260 -16.78 -18.19 5.84
C TRP A 260 -17.40 -18.82 7.09
N LEU A 261 -18.73 -18.79 7.13
CA LEU A 261 -19.50 -19.75 7.92
C LEU A 261 -19.65 -21.01 7.09
N ASP A 262 -18.90 -22.07 7.39
CA ASP A 262 -18.94 -23.30 6.59
C ASP A 262 -20.04 -24.28 7.00
N ARG A 263 -20.67 -24.04 8.15
CA ARG A 263 -21.78 -24.85 8.67
C ARG A 263 -22.92 -23.95 9.11
N SER A 264 -24.15 -24.32 8.76
CA SER A 264 -25.33 -23.62 9.23
C SER A 264 -25.42 -23.57 10.76
N MET A 265 -25.86 -22.44 11.30
CA MET A 265 -26.08 -22.23 12.73
C MET A 265 -27.51 -21.80 13.02
N PHE A 266 -28.00 -22.14 14.21
CA PHE A 266 -29.32 -21.73 14.68
C PHE A 266 -29.29 -20.44 15.51
N ASP A 267 -28.17 -20.15 16.15
CA ASP A 267 -27.94 -18.96 16.96
C ASP A 267 -26.42 -18.74 17.13
N GLY A 268 -26.01 -17.48 17.31
CA GLY A 268 -24.65 -17.08 17.59
C GLY A 268 -24.24 -15.82 16.84
N SER A 269 -23.18 -15.17 17.29
CA SER A 269 -22.63 -13.97 16.67
C SER A 269 -21.12 -14.01 16.63
N LEU A 270 -20.55 -13.37 15.62
CA LEU A 270 -19.12 -13.13 15.49
C LEU A 270 -18.85 -11.63 15.48
N ARG A 271 -17.82 -11.20 16.20
CA ARG A 271 -17.34 -9.81 16.18
C ARG A 271 -15.85 -9.78 15.88
N ILE A 272 -15.44 -9.12 14.80
CA ILE A 272 -14.02 -8.84 14.57
C ILE A 272 -13.55 -7.74 15.52
N ARG A 273 -12.47 -8.02 16.25
CA ARG A 273 -11.85 -7.08 17.19
C ARG A 273 -10.69 -6.34 16.53
N SER A 274 -9.88 -7.03 15.75
CA SER A 274 -8.78 -6.43 15.00
C SER A 274 -8.34 -7.29 13.84
N THR A 275 -7.80 -6.66 12.81
CA THR A 275 -7.04 -7.33 11.76
C THR A 275 -5.71 -6.63 11.61
N LYS A 276 -4.62 -7.39 11.72
CA LYS A 276 -3.25 -6.90 11.63
C LYS A 276 -2.54 -7.63 10.51
N VAL A 277 -1.75 -6.91 9.74
CA VAL A 277 -0.83 -7.48 8.75
C VAL A 277 0.59 -7.17 9.16
N SER A 278 1.50 -8.11 8.94
CA SER A 278 2.93 -7.94 9.22
C SER A 278 3.81 -8.60 8.18
N ARG A 279 4.93 -7.96 7.82
CA ARG A 279 5.97 -8.58 7.00
C ARG A 279 6.84 -9.48 7.87
N THR A 280 7.04 -10.74 7.49
CA THR A 280 7.80 -11.72 8.26
C THR A 280 9.04 -12.24 7.54
N ALA A 281 9.13 -12.12 6.20
CA ALA A 281 10.35 -12.35 5.43
C ALA A 281 10.38 -11.52 4.13
#